data_AF-A0A415N2T5-F1
#
_entry.id   AF-A0A415N2T5-F1
#
_cell.length_a   1.000
_cell.length_b   1.000
_cell.length_c   1.000
_cell.angle_alpha   90.00
_cell.angle_beta   90.00
_cell.angle_gamma   90.00
#
_symmetry.space_group_name_H-M   'P 1'
#
loop_
_entity.id
_entity.type
_entity.pdbx_description
1 polymer ?
#
loop_
_entity_poly.entity_id
_entity_poly.type
_entity_poly.pdbx_seq_one_letter_code
_entity_poly.pdbx_strand_id
1 'polypeptide(L)'
;MKNGKLKKLITLATVVASTFALVACGSSSSDDSKGSDSSAKKDSETVYRTLDEIKKDGTINIGVFSDKNPFGYVDENGEYQGYDVYFANRIGEDLGVKVNFVSTEAANRIEYLQTGKVDLILANFTVTDERAEEVDFALPYMNVALGVVSPDSNIIKSLDNWNSKDQMIVISGTTAETYLTENYPDIPLQKYDSYATAKNALENGNGVAWANDNTEVIAFALQNKGYTVGISELGNKDTIAPAVSKGNDTLLDWVNEEIKSLGDEQFFHKDYEETLVDTYGKDYEEELVVEGGAVQ
;
A
#
# COMPACT_ATOMS: atom_id res chain seq x y z
N MET A 1 -34.39 -40.72 -8.27
CA MET A 1 -33.97 -41.74 -9.27
C MET A 1 -35.19 -42.20 -10.07
N LYS A 2 -35.28 -41.88 -11.36
CA LYS A 2 -36.19 -42.51 -12.34
C LYS A 2 -35.72 -42.18 -13.76
N ASN A 3 -35.43 -43.24 -14.53
CA ASN A 3 -35.54 -43.49 -15.97
C ASN A 3 -35.59 -42.28 -16.95
N GLY A 4 -34.91 -42.28 -18.10
CA GLY A 4 -34.14 -43.35 -18.74
C GLY A 4 -33.55 -42.91 -20.10
N LYS A 5 -32.74 -43.77 -20.72
CA LYS A 5 -32.03 -43.51 -21.99
C LYS A 5 -33.00 -43.61 -23.19
N LEU A 6 -32.81 -42.80 -24.25
CA LEU A 6 -32.11 -43.22 -25.50
C LEU A 6 -32.32 -42.28 -26.71
N LYS A 7 -31.19 -41.88 -27.32
CA LYS A 7 -30.91 -41.38 -28.68
C LYS A 7 -32.04 -41.27 -29.74
N LYS A 8 -31.98 -40.18 -30.52
CA LYS A 8 -32.07 -40.20 -32.01
C LYS A 8 -31.11 -39.18 -32.63
N LEU A 9 -30.43 -39.57 -33.72
CA LEU A 9 -29.67 -38.67 -34.61
C LEU A 9 -30.58 -38.11 -35.72
N ILE A 10 -30.22 -36.97 -36.33
CA ILE A 10 -30.25 -36.63 -37.79
C ILE A 10 -30.02 -35.10 -38.00
N THR A 11 -29.46 -34.53 -39.08
CA THR A 11 -28.32 -34.83 -40.01
C THR A 11 -28.09 -33.58 -40.91
N LEU A 12 -26.84 -33.18 -41.19
CA LEU A 12 -26.39 -32.11 -42.14
C LEU A 12 -26.81 -30.65 -41.79
N ALA A 13 -25.99 -29.59 -41.81
CA ALA A 13 -24.71 -29.19 -42.46
C ALA A 13 -24.87 -28.26 -43.69
N THR A 14 -24.26 -27.08 -43.62
CA THR A 14 -23.83 -26.27 -44.78
C THR A 14 -22.59 -25.46 -44.43
N VAL A 15 -21.65 -25.39 -45.38
CA VAL A 15 -20.36 -24.67 -45.27
C VAL A 15 -20.44 -23.38 -46.06
N VAL A 16 -19.84 -22.30 -45.55
CA VAL A 16 -19.34 -21.18 -46.38
C VAL A 16 -17.93 -20.83 -45.90
N ALA A 17 -16.95 -20.94 -46.80
CA ALA A 17 -15.62 -20.40 -46.63
C ALA A 17 -15.50 -19.09 -47.42
N SER A 18 -14.64 -18.17 -47.01
CA SER A 18 -14.33 -16.97 -47.80
C SER A 18 -12.86 -16.60 -47.65
N THR A 19 -12.09 -17.00 -48.66
CA THR A 19 -10.69 -16.61 -48.83
C THR A 19 -10.61 -15.23 -49.46
N PHE A 20 -9.79 -14.33 -48.92
CA PHE A 20 -9.25 -13.19 -49.66
C PHE A 20 -7.74 -13.28 -49.71
N ALA A 21 -7.21 -13.33 -50.93
CA ALA A 21 -5.81 -13.14 -51.23
C ALA A 21 -5.72 -12.17 -52.40
N LEU A 22 -5.02 -11.06 -52.20
CA LEU A 22 -4.58 -10.18 -53.28
C LEU A 22 -3.11 -9.83 -53.05
N VAL A 23 -2.27 -10.32 -53.96
CA VAL A 23 -0.86 -9.95 -54.08
C VAL A 23 -0.76 -8.78 -55.03
N ALA A 24 0.02 -7.76 -54.68
CA ALA A 24 0.48 -6.75 -55.61
C ALA A 24 1.96 -6.43 -55.33
N CYS A 25 2.86 -7.03 -56.10
CA CYS A 25 4.25 -6.56 -56.20
C CYS A 25 4.30 -5.41 -57.23
N GLY A 26 4.97 -4.32 -56.87
CA GLY A 26 5.33 -3.23 -57.78
C GLY A 26 6.76 -2.79 -57.48
N SER A 27 7.62 -2.79 -58.50
CA SER A 27 9.07 -2.62 -58.35
C SER A 27 9.57 -1.21 -58.70
N SER A 28 10.55 -0.74 -57.92
CA SER A 28 11.63 0.19 -58.28
C SER A 28 11.28 1.54 -58.94
N SER A 29 11.54 2.63 -58.19
CA SER A 29 12.32 3.79 -58.65
C SER A 29 12.91 4.50 -57.44
N SER A 30 14.17 4.92 -57.54
CA SER A 30 14.89 5.65 -56.49
C SER A 30 14.53 7.13 -56.51
N ASP A 31 14.36 7.76 -55.34
CA ASP A 31 14.57 9.19 -55.20
C ASP A 31 15.04 9.54 -53.78
N ASP A 32 16.11 10.34 -53.68
CA ASP A 32 16.75 10.70 -52.41
C ASP A 32 15.99 11.84 -51.72
N SER A 33 15.47 11.60 -50.51
CA SER A 33 15.00 12.68 -49.64
C SER A 33 15.42 12.46 -48.17
N LYS A 34 16.48 13.16 -47.77
CA LYS A 34 16.85 13.32 -46.35
C LYS A 34 15.79 14.18 -45.66
N GLY A 35 15.11 13.63 -44.65
CA GLY A 35 14.09 14.35 -43.89
C GLY A 35 13.82 13.74 -42.53
N SER A 36 14.66 14.10 -41.55
CA SER A 36 14.43 13.96 -40.09
C SER A 36 13.72 12.67 -39.64
N ASP A 37 14.48 11.57 -39.58
CA ASP A 37 14.08 10.40 -38.80
C ASP A 37 14.16 10.75 -37.30
N SER A 38 13.11 11.40 -36.81
CA SER A 38 12.84 11.47 -35.37
C SER A 38 12.34 10.10 -34.93
N SER A 39 13.28 9.15 -34.86
CA SER A 39 13.08 7.82 -34.31
C SER A 39 12.81 7.96 -32.82
N ALA A 40 11.57 8.33 -32.47
CA ALA A 40 11.06 8.14 -31.13
C ALA A 40 11.21 6.65 -30.84
N LYS A 41 12.18 6.30 -29.99
CA LYS A 41 12.24 4.97 -29.41
C LYS A 41 10.86 4.73 -28.80
N LYS A 42 10.19 3.68 -29.26
CA LYS A 42 9.35 2.92 -28.35
C LYS A 42 10.30 2.29 -27.35
N ASP A 43 10.61 3.04 -26.30
CA ASP A 43 11.15 2.44 -25.09
C ASP A 43 10.15 1.39 -24.59
N SER A 44 10.67 0.41 -23.85
CA SER A 44 9.84 -0.56 -23.13
C SER A 44 8.73 0.19 -22.40
N GLU A 45 7.46 -0.22 -22.55
CA GLU A 45 6.30 0.50 -22.00
C GLU A 45 6.50 0.71 -20.48
N THR A 46 6.93 1.92 -20.12
CA THR A 46 7.16 2.33 -18.75
C THR A 46 5.79 2.43 -18.09
N VAL A 47 5.54 1.60 -17.09
CA VAL A 47 4.18 1.45 -16.54
C VAL A 47 3.81 2.60 -15.59
N TYR A 48 4.78 3.43 -15.20
CA TYR A 48 4.61 4.61 -14.35
C TYR A 48 4.65 5.92 -15.16
N ARG A 49 4.06 6.99 -14.59
CA ARG A 49 4.23 8.36 -15.08
C ARG A 49 5.47 9.00 -14.45
N THR A 50 6.22 9.74 -15.26
CA THR A 50 7.33 10.58 -14.78
C THR A 50 6.81 11.85 -14.08
N LEU A 51 7.69 12.53 -13.32
CA LEU A 51 7.36 13.80 -12.67
C LEU A 51 6.80 14.87 -13.64
N ASP A 52 7.38 14.98 -14.84
CA ASP A 52 6.96 15.94 -15.86
C ASP A 52 5.58 15.59 -16.45
N GLU A 53 5.25 14.30 -16.56
CA GLU A 53 3.93 13.84 -17.00
C GLU A 53 2.86 14.10 -15.94
N ILE A 54 3.16 13.84 -14.66
CA ILE A 54 2.28 14.17 -13.52
C ILE A 54 1.98 15.68 -13.48
N LYS A 55 3.02 16.53 -13.61
CA LYS A 55 2.88 17.99 -13.65
C LYS A 55 2.10 18.48 -14.87
N LYS A 56 2.29 17.85 -16.03
CA LYS A 56 1.59 18.17 -17.29
C LYS A 56 0.12 17.75 -17.28
N ASP A 57 -0.20 16.61 -16.69
CA ASP A 57 -1.57 16.11 -16.51
C ASP A 57 -2.33 16.93 -15.45
N GLY A 58 -1.60 17.56 -14.51
CA GLY A 58 -2.16 18.36 -13.43
C GLY A 58 -2.77 17.51 -12.31
N THR A 59 -2.48 16.20 -12.27
CA THR A 59 -2.98 15.27 -11.26
C THR A 59 -1.94 14.21 -10.86
N ILE A 60 -1.85 13.93 -9.57
CA ILE A 60 -1.09 12.79 -9.01
C ILE A 60 -2.06 11.78 -8.38
N ASN A 61 -1.91 10.50 -8.69
CA ASN A 61 -2.67 9.41 -8.09
C ASN A 61 -1.87 8.87 -6.90
N ILE A 62 -2.37 9.07 -5.68
CA ILE A 62 -1.69 8.63 -4.45
C ILE A 62 -2.52 7.51 -3.81
N GLY A 63 -1.89 6.36 -3.63
CA GLY A 63 -2.49 5.21 -2.97
C GLY A 63 -2.41 5.35 -1.46
N VAL A 64 -3.56 5.35 -0.79
CA VAL A 64 -3.70 5.58 0.67
C VAL A 64 -4.61 4.52 1.29
N PHE A 65 -4.52 4.32 2.62
CA PHE A 65 -5.53 3.56 3.34
C PHE A 65 -6.83 4.35 3.51
N SER A 66 -7.95 3.64 3.68
CA SER A 66 -9.27 4.23 3.97
C SER A 66 -9.91 3.75 5.27
N ASP A 67 -9.29 2.82 5.99
CA ASP A 67 -9.78 2.27 7.27
C ASP A 67 -8.68 2.11 8.35
N LYS A 68 -7.48 2.63 8.10
CA LYS A 68 -6.34 2.64 9.04
C LYS A 68 -6.23 3.98 9.77
N ASN A 69 -7.29 4.38 10.49
CA ASN A 69 -7.24 5.53 11.39
C ASN A 69 -6.21 5.27 12.52
N PRO A 70 -5.30 6.21 12.85
CA PRO A 70 -5.28 7.62 12.42
C PRO A 70 -4.41 7.97 11.18
N PHE A 71 -3.79 6.98 10.53
CA PHE A 71 -2.83 7.22 9.42
C PHE A 71 -3.49 7.54 8.08
N GLY A 72 -4.49 6.75 7.70
CA GLY A 72 -5.21 6.90 6.43
C GLY A 72 -6.60 6.32 6.57
N TYR A 73 -7.60 7.20 6.62
CA TYR A 73 -9.00 6.83 6.79
C TYR A 73 -9.93 7.76 6.02
N VAL A 74 -11.19 7.34 5.84
CA VAL A 74 -12.26 8.21 5.34
C VAL A 74 -13.14 8.64 6.51
N ASP A 75 -13.40 9.94 6.63
CA ASP A 75 -14.20 10.54 7.70
C ASP A 75 -15.73 10.47 7.45
N GLU A 76 -16.52 11.04 8.37
CA GLU A 76 -17.99 11.07 8.25
C GLU A 76 -18.52 11.94 7.10
N ASN A 77 -17.70 12.83 6.54
CA ASN A 77 -18.03 13.64 5.36
C ASN A 77 -17.70 12.91 4.05
N GLY A 78 -16.96 11.80 4.12
CA GLY A 78 -16.46 11.06 2.96
C GLY A 78 -15.13 11.59 2.43
N GLU A 79 -14.40 12.37 3.23
CA GLU A 79 -13.09 12.93 2.87
C GLU A 79 -11.97 12.04 3.45
N TYR A 80 -10.85 11.91 2.71
CA TYR A 80 -9.67 11.19 3.22
C TYR A 80 -8.96 12.07 4.25
N GLN A 81 -8.54 11.48 5.36
CA GLN A 81 -7.89 12.14 6.49
C GLN A 81 -6.78 11.24 7.08
N GLY A 82 -5.92 11.84 7.90
CA GLY A 82 -4.85 11.17 8.64
C GLY A 82 -3.44 11.57 8.20
N TYR A 83 -2.44 11.10 8.95
CA TYR A 83 -1.02 11.45 8.78
C TYR A 83 -0.49 11.24 7.35
N ASP A 84 -0.73 10.06 6.76
CA ASP A 84 -0.31 9.77 5.38
C ASP A 84 -1.00 10.72 4.36
N VAL A 85 -2.23 11.15 4.67
CA VAL A 85 -3.07 12.00 3.81
C VAL A 85 -2.69 13.48 3.92
N TYR A 86 -2.31 13.93 5.11
CA TYR A 86 -1.81 15.29 5.35
C TYR A 86 -0.53 15.53 4.54
N PHE A 87 0.44 14.61 4.62
CA PHE A 87 1.63 14.64 3.77
C PHE A 87 1.29 14.53 2.26
N ALA A 88 0.38 13.63 1.87
CA ALA A 88 -0.06 13.52 0.47
C ALA A 88 -0.66 14.82 -0.10
N ASN A 89 -1.42 15.57 0.71
CA ASN A 89 -1.95 16.87 0.33
C ASN A 89 -0.84 17.92 0.12
N ARG A 90 0.17 17.94 1.01
CA ARG A 90 1.35 18.83 0.86
C ARG A 90 2.11 18.55 -0.44
N ILE A 91 2.36 17.27 -0.76
CA ILE A 91 2.93 16.86 -2.06
C ILE A 91 2.14 17.44 -3.24
N GLY A 92 0.81 17.43 -3.19
CA GLY A 92 -0.04 18.03 -4.23
C GLY A 92 0.15 19.55 -4.35
N GLU A 93 0.24 20.25 -3.21
CA GLU A 93 0.45 21.70 -3.15
C GLU A 93 1.79 22.10 -3.78
N ASP A 94 2.90 21.50 -3.36
CA ASP A 94 4.25 21.86 -3.85
C ASP A 94 4.52 21.40 -5.30
N LEU A 95 3.87 20.32 -5.75
CA LEU A 95 3.83 19.96 -7.17
C LEU A 95 2.97 20.92 -8.02
N GLY A 96 2.03 21.65 -7.40
CA GLY A 96 1.02 22.46 -8.08
C GLY A 96 -0.04 21.63 -8.83
N VAL A 97 -0.33 20.41 -8.35
CA VAL A 97 -1.26 19.45 -9.00
C VAL A 97 -2.37 19.01 -8.04
N LYS A 98 -3.48 18.53 -8.60
CA LYS A 98 -4.55 17.94 -7.78
C LYS A 98 -4.20 16.51 -7.36
N VAL A 99 -4.29 16.22 -6.06
CA VAL A 99 -4.24 14.84 -5.54
C VAL A 99 -5.52 14.10 -5.90
N ASN A 100 -5.37 12.87 -6.39
CA ASN A 100 -6.44 11.90 -6.58
C ASN A 100 -6.15 10.69 -5.67
N PHE A 101 -6.86 10.60 -4.55
CA PHE A 101 -6.71 9.50 -3.60
C PHE A 101 -7.29 8.20 -4.13
N VAL A 102 -6.52 7.12 -3.99
CA VAL A 102 -6.90 5.77 -4.40
C VAL A 102 -6.80 4.85 -3.19
N SER A 103 -7.94 4.47 -2.59
CA SER A 103 -7.97 3.42 -1.56
C SER A 103 -7.22 2.17 -2.01
N THR A 104 -6.34 1.67 -1.15
CA THR A 104 -5.63 0.41 -1.35
C THR A 104 -5.63 -0.45 -0.08
N GLU A 105 -5.57 -1.76 -0.26
CA GLU A 105 -5.38 -2.73 0.82
C GLU A 105 -3.88 -3.04 0.97
N ALA A 106 -3.46 -3.55 2.13
CA ALA A 106 -2.04 -3.71 2.45
C ALA A 106 -1.29 -4.62 1.45
N ALA A 107 -1.95 -5.69 0.96
CA ALA A 107 -1.44 -6.60 -0.06
C ALA A 107 -1.31 -5.98 -1.47
N ASN A 108 -2.08 -4.93 -1.78
CA ASN A 108 -2.20 -4.40 -3.15
C ASN A 108 -1.23 -3.24 -3.44
N ARG A 109 -0.49 -2.75 -2.44
CA ARG A 109 0.39 -1.57 -2.53
C ARG A 109 1.42 -1.67 -3.67
N ILE A 110 2.11 -2.80 -3.77
CA ILE A 110 3.10 -3.04 -4.84
C ILE A 110 2.41 -3.17 -6.21
N GLU A 111 1.34 -3.97 -6.31
CA GLU A 111 0.61 -4.17 -7.57
C GLU A 111 0.11 -2.82 -8.14
N TYR A 112 -0.34 -1.89 -7.30
CA TYR A 112 -0.86 -0.61 -7.75
C TYR A 112 0.23 0.28 -8.39
N LEU A 113 1.48 0.17 -7.93
CA LEU A 113 2.64 0.81 -8.56
C LEU A 113 3.08 0.06 -9.83
N GLN A 114 3.08 -1.27 -9.79
CA GLN A 114 3.48 -2.12 -10.93
C GLN A 114 2.49 -2.07 -12.10
N THR A 115 1.23 -1.71 -11.85
CA THR A 115 0.17 -1.57 -12.86
C THR A 115 -0.09 -0.11 -13.27
N GLY A 116 0.62 0.86 -12.68
CA GLY A 116 0.42 2.28 -12.97
C GLY A 116 -0.91 2.84 -12.47
N LYS A 117 -1.58 2.13 -11.54
CA LYS A 117 -2.85 2.56 -10.94
C LYS A 117 -2.65 3.75 -10.00
N VAL A 118 -1.48 3.85 -9.38
CA VAL A 118 -1.02 5.00 -8.59
C VAL A 118 0.41 5.34 -8.98
N ASP A 119 0.81 6.60 -8.80
CA ASP A 119 2.19 7.04 -9.03
C ASP A 119 3.05 6.93 -7.75
N LEU A 120 2.38 7.10 -6.60
CA LEU A 120 2.98 7.10 -5.26
C LEU A 120 2.11 6.29 -4.29
N ILE A 121 2.73 5.53 -3.40
CA ILE A 121 2.09 4.92 -2.23
C ILE A 121 2.42 5.74 -0.99
N LEU A 122 1.37 6.21 -0.33
CA LEU A 122 1.33 6.73 1.04
C LEU A 122 0.23 5.96 1.80
N ALA A 123 0.42 4.64 1.90
CA ALA A 123 -0.46 3.73 2.62
C ALA A 123 0.36 3.00 3.69
N ASN A 124 0.79 3.78 4.69
CA ASN A 124 1.58 3.45 5.87
C ASN A 124 2.49 2.22 5.62
N PHE A 125 3.47 2.42 4.73
CA PHE A 125 4.19 1.35 4.06
C PHE A 125 5.60 1.18 4.63
N THR A 126 5.79 0.12 5.41
CA THR A 126 7.09 -0.24 6.00
C THR A 126 8.11 -0.57 4.92
N VAL A 127 9.30 0.01 5.03
CA VAL A 127 10.47 -0.35 4.23
C VAL A 127 10.94 -1.74 4.65
N THR A 128 11.09 -2.65 3.68
CA THR A 128 11.75 -3.95 3.87
C THR A 128 12.58 -4.30 2.64
N ASP A 129 13.63 -5.12 2.79
CA ASP A 129 14.49 -5.54 1.68
C ASP A 129 13.68 -6.20 0.55
N GLU A 130 12.79 -7.14 0.88
CA GLU A 130 11.88 -7.82 -0.07
C GLU A 130 11.02 -6.82 -0.87
N ARG A 131 10.46 -5.81 -0.21
CA ARG A 131 9.67 -4.78 -0.90
C ARG A 131 10.56 -3.89 -1.77
N ALA A 132 11.77 -3.59 -1.31
CA ALA A 132 12.75 -2.79 -2.03
C ALA A 132 13.35 -3.51 -3.26
N GLU A 133 13.12 -4.82 -3.46
CA GLU A 133 13.38 -5.48 -4.75
C GLU A 133 12.34 -5.08 -5.81
N GLU A 134 11.07 -4.90 -5.41
CA GLU A 134 9.90 -4.73 -6.30
C GLU A 134 9.45 -3.27 -6.51
N VAL A 135 9.77 -2.37 -5.58
CA VAL A 135 9.51 -0.91 -5.64
C VAL A 135 10.75 -0.10 -5.23
N ASP A 136 10.72 1.21 -5.42
CA ASP A 136 11.71 2.12 -4.83
C ASP A 136 11.07 2.97 -3.74
N PHE A 137 11.65 2.91 -2.54
CA PHE A 137 11.23 3.74 -1.41
C PHE A 137 11.95 5.08 -1.41
N ALA A 138 11.20 6.14 -1.16
CA ALA A 138 11.74 7.44 -0.81
C ALA A 138 12.25 7.44 0.65
N LEU A 139 12.71 8.60 1.12
CA LEU A 139 13.10 8.81 2.51
C LEU A 139 11.93 8.54 3.47
N PRO A 140 12.20 8.03 4.70
CA PRO A 140 11.17 7.76 5.69
C PRO A 140 10.66 9.04 6.37
N TYR A 141 9.43 8.96 6.88
CA TYR A 141 8.75 10.05 7.61
C TYR A 141 8.15 9.60 8.95
N MET A 142 8.30 8.33 9.30
CA MET A 142 7.85 7.77 10.58
C MET A 142 8.62 6.51 10.97
N ASN A 143 8.88 6.33 12.28
CA ASN A 143 9.40 5.10 12.86
C ASN A 143 8.27 4.13 13.22
N VAL A 144 8.54 2.82 13.15
CA VAL A 144 7.56 1.79 13.51
C VAL A 144 8.24 0.51 14.01
N ALA A 145 7.54 -0.27 14.82
CA ALA A 145 7.88 -1.67 15.10
C ALA A 145 6.59 -2.50 15.05
N LEU A 146 6.63 -3.81 15.28
CA LEU A 146 5.41 -4.59 15.45
C LEU A 146 4.94 -4.61 16.91
N GLY A 147 3.65 -4.85 17.13
CA GLY A 147 3.05 -4.99 18.46
C GLY A 147 1.84 -5.94 18.46
N VAL A 148 1.37 -6.30 19.65
CA VAL A 148 0.22 -7.18 19.85
C VAL A 148 -0.74 -6.61 20.89
N VAL A 149 -1.98 -6.39 20.47
CA VAL A 149 -3.11 -6.05 21.35
C VAL A 149 -4.00 -7.27 21.59
N SER A 150 -4.56 -7.35 22.80
CA SER A 150 -5.43 -8.45 23.22
C SER A 150 -6.47 -7.94 24.25
N PRO A 151 -7.60 -8.63 24.44
CA PRO A 151 -8.59 -8.25 25.45
C PRO A 151 -8.01 -8.30 26.87
N ASP A 152 -8.44 -7.40 27.75
CA ASP A 152 -8.02 -7.33 29.16
C ASP A 152 -8.29 -8.62 29.94
N SER A 153 -9.25 -9.42 29.47
CA SER A 153 -9.59 -10.73 30.04
C SER A 153 -8.53 -11.81 29.78
N ASN A 154 -7.65 -11.63 28.78
CA ASN A 154 -6.57 -12.55 28.44
C ASN A 154 -5.41 -11.82 27.73
N ILE A 155 -4.66 -11.01 28.48
CA ILE A 155 -3.57 -10.20 27.93
C ILE A 155 -2.39 -11.09 27.49
N ILE A 156 -2.12 -11.10 26.18
CA ILE A 156 -1.01 -11.81 25.56
C ILE A 156 0.30 -11.02 25.76
N LYS A 157 1.29 -11.62 26.44
CA LYS A 157 2.58 -10.98 26.79
C LYS A 157 3.82 -11.68 26.21
N SER A 158 3.63 -12.81 25.55
CA SER A 158 4.65 -13.48 24.74
C SER A 158 3.94 -14.26 23.64
N LEU A 159 4.68 -14.54 22.56
CA LEU A 159 4.28 -15.46 21.50
C LEU A 159 4.62 -16.92 21.84
N ASP A 160 5.35 -17.17 22.94
CA ASP A 160 5.68 -18.51 23.41
C ASP A 160 4.44 -19.28 23.91
N ASN A 161 4.41 -20.60 23.68
CA ASN A 161 3.42 -21.54 24.22
C ASN A 161 1.97 -21.25 23.81
N TRP A 162 1.76 -20.94 22.52
CA TRP A 162 0.44 -20.71 21.94
C TRP A 162 -0.46 -21.96 21.95
N ASN A 163 -1.77 -21.77 22.09
CA ASN A 163 -2.76 -22.84 21.99
C ASN A 163 -3.20 -23.02 20.54
N SER A 164 -3.25 -24.25 20.03
CA SER A 164 -3.63 -24.52 18.63
C SER A 164 -5.08 -24.15 18.26
N LYS A 165 -5.90 -23.74 19.23
CA LYS A 165 -7.24 -23.18 19.01
C LYS A 165 -7.25 -21.65 18.95
N ASP A 166 -6.27 -21.00 19.56
CA ASP A 166 -6.23 -19.56 19.70
C ASP A 166 -5.78 -18.96 18.37
N GLN A 167 -6.56 -18.04 17.81
CA GLN A 167 -6.25 -17.38 16.54
C GLN A 167 -5.61 -16.02 16.78
N MET A 168 -4.45 -15.78 16.17
CA MET A 168 -3.87 -14.44 16.05
C MET A 168 -4.43 -13.78 14.79
N ILE A 169 -5.06 -12.62 14.95
CA ILE A 169 -5.53 -11.80 13.83
C ILE A 169 -4.33 -11.09 13.19
N VAL A 170 -4.28 -11.06 11.86
CA VAL A 170 -3.31 -10.31 11.04
C VAL A 170 -3.99 -9.75 9.79
N ILE A 171 -3.40 -8.72 9.18
CA ILE A 171 -3.84 -8.17 7.87
C ILE A 171 -3.00 -8.79 6.75
N SER A 172 -3.64 -9.27 5.68
CA SER A 172 -3.00 -9.78 4.46
C SER A 172 -2.05 -8.74 3.84
N GLY A 173 -0.79 -9.09 3.59
CA GLY A 173 0.23 -8.21 3.02
C GLY A 173 0.91 -7.26 4.01
N THR A 174 0.82 -7.51 5.32
CA THR A 174 1.52 -6.71 6.35
C THR A 174 2.81 -7.37 6.83
N THR A 175 3.70 -6.55 7.39
CA THR A 175 4.93 -6.99 8.07
C THR A 175 4.62 -7.94 9.23
N ALA A 176 3.52 -7.72 9.97
CA ALA A 176 3.07 -8.61 11.03
C ALA A 176 2.72 -10.03 10.53
N GLU A 177 2.08 -10.14 9.36
CA GLU A 177 1.79 -11.44 8.74
C GLU A 177 3.09 -12.17 8.36
N THR A 178 4.01 -11.49 7.65
CA THR A 178 5.30 -12.07 7.23
C THR A 178 6.09 -12.51 8.46
N TYR A 179 6.29 -11.61 9.43
CA TYR A 179 7.06 -11.87 10.64
C TYR A 179 6.55 -13.09 11.42
N LEU A 180 5.24 -13.19 11.64
CA LEU A 180 4.64 -14.34 12.33
C LEU A 180 4.70 -15.62 11.51
N THR A 181 4.51 -15.55 10.20
CA THR A 181 4.59 -16.71 9.29
C THR A 181 6.00 -17.32 9.28
N GLU A 182 7.04 -16.48 9.32
CA GLU A 182 8.44 -16.93 9.27
C GLU A 182 8.97 -17.37 10.64
N ASN A 183 8.68 -16.60 11.70
CA ASN A 183 9.32 -16.78 13.01
C ASN A 183 8.46 -17.61 13.99
N TYR A 184 7.14 -17.63 13.78
CA TYR A 184 6.17 -18.30 14.66
C TYR A 184 5.15 -19.15 13.88
N PRO A 185 5.58 -20.07 12.98
CA PRO A 185 4.69 -20.81 12.07
C PRO A 185 3.68 -21.74 12.78
N ASP A 186 3.88 -22.04 14.07
CA ASP A 186 2.95 -22.81 14.89
C ASP A 186 1.77 -21.98 15.45
N ILE A 187 1.80 -20.65 15.33
CA ILE A 187 0.69 -19.76 15.72
C ILE A 187 -0.37 -19.75 14.61
N PRO A 188 -1.63 -20.17 14.87
CA PRO A 188 -2.70 -20.08 13.88
C PRO A 188 -3.02 -18.62 13.55
N LEU A 189 -2.83 -18.24 12.28
CA LEU A 189 -3.12 -16.90 11.78
C LEU A 189 -4.51 -16.83 11.13
N GLN A 190 -5.34 -15.90 11.61
CA GLN A 190 -6.62 -15.55 10.99
C GLN A 190 -6.45 -14.24 10.21
N LYS A 191 -6.35 -14.40 8.89
CA LYS A 191 -6.00 -13.33 7.95
C LYS A 191 -7.24 -12.56 7.51
N TYR A 192 -7.13 -11.24 7.45
CA TYR A 192 -8.15 -10.32 6.96
C TYR A 192 -7.55 -9.37 5.92
N ASP A 193 -8.34 -9.02 4.91
CA ASP A 193 -7.83 -8.17 3.84
C ASP A 193 -7.88 -6.67 4.22
N SER A 194 -8.73 -6.27 5.18
CA SER A 194 -8.91 -4.87 5.61
C SER A 194 -8.90 -4.69 7.13
N TYR A 195 -8.50 -3.51 7.60
CA TYR A 195 -8.41 -3.17 9.03
C TYR A 195 -9.80 -3.15 9.68
N ALA A 196 -10.82 -2.65 8.99
CA ALA A 196 -12.19 -2.62 9.48
C ALA A 196 -12.72 -4.03 9.77
N THR A 197 -12.41 -5.02 8.93
CA THR A 197 -12.86 -6.41 9.16
C THR A 197 -12.09 -7.11 10.27
N ALA A 198 -10.78 -6.84 10.41
CA ALA A 198 -9.96 -7.34 11.50
C ALA A 198 -10.35 -6.76 12.88
N LYS A 199 -10.58 -5.43 12.97
CA LYS A 199 -11.04 -4.74 14.18
C LYS A 199 -12.36 -5.35 14.66
N ASN A 200 -13.37 -5.44 13.78
CA ASN A 200 -14.64 -6.11 14.06
C ASN A 200 -14.45 -7.59 14.47
N ALA A 201 -13.48 -8.31 13.92
CA ALA A 201 -13.24 -9.70 14.28
C ALA A 201 -12.69 -9.86 15.70
N LEU A 202 -11.75 -8.98 16.11
CA LEU A 202 -11.23 -8.94 17.48
C LEU A 202 -12.35 -8.58 18.47
N GLU A 203 -13.17 -7.58 18.15
CA GLU A 203 -14.30 -7.12 18.97
C GLU A 203 -15.38 -8.18 19.19
N ASN A 204 -15.62 -9.02 18.18
CA ASN A 204 -16.56 -10.14 18.29
C ASN A 204 -15.92 -11.40 18.92
N GLY A 205 -14.66 -11.35 19.35
CA GLY A 205 -13.96 -12.48 19.96
C GLY A 205 -13.63 -13.62 18.98
N ASN A 206 -13.55 -13.31 17.67
CA ASN A 206 -13.18 -14.29 16.65
C ASN A 206 -11.66 -14.55 16.59
N GLY A 207 -10.87 -13.82 17.37
CA GLY A 207 -9.45 -14.08 17.64
C GLY A 207 -9.09 -13.65 19.06
N VAL A 208 -7.97 -14.15 19.60
CA VAL A 208 -7.57 -13.85 20.99
C VAL A 208 -6.66 -12.62 21.10
N ALA A 209 -6.06 -12.22 19.98
CA ALA A 209 -5.15 -11.09 19.87
C ALA A 209 -5.07 -10.63 18.41
N TRP A 210 -4.55 -9.43 18.20
CA TRP A 210 -4.24 -8.88 16.88
C TRP A 210 -2.80 -8.37 16.87
N ALA A 211 -2.02 -8.84 15.90
CA ALA A 211 -0.68 -8.35 15.62
C ALA A 211 -0.69 -7.41 14.42
N ASN A 212 -0.05 -6.25 14.57
CA ASN A 212 0.11 -5.25 13.53
C ASN A 212 1.34 -4.36 13.85
N ASP A 213 1.49 -3.25 13.14
CA ASP A 213 2.34 -2.14 13.59
C ASP A 213 1.99 -1.75 15.05
N ASN A 214 3.01 -1.49 15.87
CA ASN A 214 2.86 -1.16 17.28
C ASN A 214 1.97 0.08 17.47
N THR A 215 2.13 1.07 16.59
CA THR A 215 1.34 2.30 16.56
C THR A 215 -0.15 2.01 16.31
N GLU A 216 -0.50 1.18 15.32
CA GLU A 216 -1.90 0.77 15.04
C GLU A 216 -2.54 0.07 16.25
N VAL A 217 -1.82 -0.85 16.90
CA VAL A 217 -2.37 -1.58 18.06
C VAL A 217 -2.46 -0.72 19.32
N ILE A 218 -1.58 0.28 19.48
CA ILE A 218 -1.66 1.32 20.53
C ILE A 218 -2.86 2.23 20.27
N ALA A 219 -3.03 2.76 19.06
CA ALA A 219 -4.20 3.56 18.69
C ALA A 219 -5.50 2.80 18.96
N PHE A 220 -5.58 1.54 18.53
CA PHE A 220 -6.74 0.69 18.79
C PHE A 220 -7.04 0.54 20.29
N ALA A 221 -6.03 0.29 21.14
CA ALA A 221 -6.22 0.14 22.58
C ALA A 221 -6.59 1.46 23.30
N LEU A 222 -6.10 2.61 22.81
CA LEU A 222 -6.43 3.92 23.36
C LEU A 222 -7.86 4.35 22.97
N GLN A 223 -8.28 4.03 21.75
CA GLN A 223 -9.62 4.31 21.23
C GLN A 223 -10.69 3.33 21.77
N ASN A 224 -10.31 2.07 22.09
CA ASN A 224 -11.24 1.01 22.47
C ASN A 224 -10.97 0.45 23.88
N LYS A 225 -11.92 0.65 24.80
CA LYS A 225 -11.84 0.14 26.17
C LYS A 225 -11.97 -1.38 26.21
N GLY A 226 -11.21 -2.02 27.10
CA GLY A 226 -11.21 -3.47 27.29
C GLY A 226 -10.06 -4.19 26.57
N TYR A 227 -9.10 -3.46 26.03
CA TYR A 227 -7.93 -3.97 25.32
C TYR A 227 -6.63 -3.40 25.89
N THR A 228 -5.61 -4.25 25.90
CA THR A 228 -4.25 -3.90 26.33
C THR A 228 -3.24 -4.35 25.27
N VAL A 229 -2.32 -3.45 24.90
CA VAL A 229 -1.10 -3.80 24.17
C VAL A 229 -0.20 -4.57 25.13
N GLY A 230 -0.17 -5.90 24.99
CA GLY A 230 0.58 -6.78 25.88
C GLY A 230 2.00 -7.07 25.40
N ILE A 231 2.28 -6.82 24.11
CA ILE A 231 3.61 -6.76 23.51
C ILE A 231 3.69 -5.44 22.75
N SER A 232 4.49 -4.48 23.25
CA SER A 232 4.59 -3.12 22.70
C SER A 232 5.63 -2.96 21.58
N GLU A 233 6.56 -3.90 21.48
CA GLU A 233 7.61 -3.94 20.46
C GLU A 233 7.92 -5.41 20.13
N LEU A 234 8.02 -5.71 18.84
CA LEU A 234 8.25 -7.05 18.29
C LEU A 234 8.98 -6.89 16.93
N GLY A 235 9.91 -7.79 16.65
CA GLY A 235 10.72 -7.73 15.43
C GLY A 235 11.78 -6.64 15.47
N ASN A 236 11.98 -5.98 14.34
CA ASN A 236 12.92 -4.87 14.18
C ASN A 236 12.26 -3.52 14.52
N LYS A 237 13.09 -2.49 14.70
CA LYS A 237 12.67 -1.10 14.50
C LYS A 237 12.85 -0.78 13.02
N ASP A 238 11.73 -0.63 12.34
CA ASP A 238 11.66 -0.32 10.92
C ASP A 238 11.17 1.12 10.72
N THR A 239 11.05 1.55 9.46
CA THR A 239 10.52 2.87 9.11
C THR A 239 9.41 2.78 8.09
N ILE A 240 8.50 3.74 8.12
CA ILE A 240 7.48 3.98 7.11
C ILE A 240 8.02 5.02 6.11
N ALA A 241 7.90 4.72 4.82
CA ALA A 241 8.33 5.62 3.75
C ALA A 241 7.34 5.60 2.57
N PRO A 242 7.30 6.64 1.72
CA PRO A 242 6.59 6.61 0.46
C PRO A 242 7.28 5.63 -0.50
N ALA A 243 6.52 5.03 -1.42
CA ALA A 243 7.09 4.20 -2.48
C ALA A 243 6.59 4.61 -3.87
N VAL A 244 7.47 4.54 -4.86
CA VAL A 244 7.18 4.72 -6.28
C VAL A 244 7.47 3.44 -7.06
N SER A 245 6.95 3.33 -8.28
CA SER A 245 7.23 2.21 -9.18
C SER A 245 8.73 2.09 -9.45
N LYS A 246 9.24 0.85 -9.50
CA LYS A 246 10.67 0.55 -9.68
C LYS A 246 11.27 1.27 -10.89
N GLY A 247 12.35 2.03 -10.66
CA GLY A 247 13.07 2.83 -11.65
C GLY A 247 12.47 4.21 -11.94
N ASN A 248 11.45 4.67 -11.21
CA ASN A 248 10.90 6.03 -11.36
C ASN A 248 11.74 7.09 -10.63
N ASP A 249 13.03 7.17 -10.97
CA ASP A 249 14.01 8.09 -10.37
C ASP A 249 13.49 9.54 -10.36
N THR A 250 12.74 9.95 -11.40
CA THR A 250 12.24 11.33 -11.52
C THR A 250 11.26 11.74 -10.43
N LEU A 251 10.40 10.81 -9.98
CA LEU A 251 9.46 11.07 -8.89
C LEU A 251 10.11 10.78 -7.54
N LEU A 252 10.94 9.73 -7.47
CA LEU A 252 11.71 9.36 -6.28
C LEU A 252 12.59 10.52 -5.79
N ASP A 253 13.43 11.07 -6.66
CA ASP A 253 14.34 12.18 -6.33
C ASP A 253 13.56 13.42 -5.89
N TRP A 254 12.43 13.71 -6.53
CA TRP A 254 11.60 14.85 -6.14
C TRP A 254 10.98 14.67 -4.75
N VAL A 255 10.41 13.49 -4.44
CA VAL A 255 9.87 13.20 -3.10
C VAL A 255 10.98 13.20 -2.03
N ASN A 256 12.19 12.74 -2.37
CA ASN A 256 13.35 12.78 -1.47
C ASN A 256 13.80 14.21 -1.15
N GLU A 257 13.84 15.12 -2.13
CA GLU A 257 14.16 16.52 -1.87
C GLU A 257 13.03 17.25 -1.14
N GLU A 258 11.77 16.90 -1.42
CA GLU A 258 10.60 17.43 -0.71
C GLU A 258 10.65 17.07 0.79
N ILE A 259 10.86 15.79 1.13
CA ILE A 259 10.98 15.34 2.53
C ILE A 259 12.10 16.09 3.27
N LYS A 260 13.24 16.35 2.63
CA LYS A 260 14.33 17.15 3.21
C LYS A 260 13.90 18.59 3.47
N SER A 261 13.26 19.22 2.49
CA SER A 261 12.76 20.61 2.60
C SER A 261 11.72 20.75 3.71
N LEU A 262 10.80 19.79 3.82
CA LEU A 262 9.79 19.71 4.88
C LEU A 262 10.40 19.50 6.28
N GLY A 263 11.58 18.87 6.36
CA GLY A 263 12.37 18.77 7.59
C GLY A 263 12.80 20.13 8.16
N ASP A 264 13.17 21.08 7.31
CA ASP A 264 13.50 22.46 7.72
C ASP A 264 12.26 23.24 8.22
N GLU A 265 11.05 22.80 7.85
CA GLU A 265 9.77 23.35 8.33
C GLU A 265 9.25 22.68 9.62
N GLN A 266 9.86 21.57 10.07
CA GLN A 266 9.32 20.67 11.10
C GLN A 266 7.90 20.18 10.73
N PHE A 267 7.74 19.83 9.46
CA PHE A 267 6.45 19.47 8.88
C PHE A 267 5.85 18.21 9.52
N PHE A 268 6.65 17.17 9.76
CA PHE A 268 6.13 15.90 10.27
C PHE A 268 5.79 15.96 11.76
N HIS A 269 6.47 16.80 12.55
CA HIS A 269 6.01 17.15 13.91
C HIS A 269 4.67 17.88 13.87
N LYS A 270 4.51 18.85 12.95
CA LYS A 270 3.24 19.56 12.79
C LYS A 270 2.12 18.62 12.32
N ASP A 271 2.38 17.72 11.37
CA ASP A 271 1.45 16.69 10.93
C ASP A 271 1.04 15.81 12.12
N TYR A 272 2.00 15.37 12.93
CA TYR A 272 1.74 14.65 14.18
C TYR A 272 0.83 15.45 15.13
N GLU A 273 1.07 16.74 15.34
CA GLU A 273 0.22 17.62 16.16
C GLU A 273 -1.21 17.78 15.60
N GLU A 274 -1.39 17.75 14.28
CA GLU A 274 -2.70 17.93 13.63
C GLU A 274 -3.48 16.60 13.49
N THR A 275 -2.80 15.45 13.37
CA THR A 275 -3.44 14.16 13.01
C THR A 275 -3.26 13.04 14.04
N LEU A 276 -2.19 13.03 14.84
CA LEU A 276 -1.83 11.91 15.72
C LEU A 276 -1.94 12.23 17.22
N VAL A 277 -1.74 13.49 17.64
CA VAL A 277 -1.66 13.86 19.07
C VAL A 277 -2.93 13.55 19.86
N ASP A 278 -4.12 13.64 19.26
CA ASP A 278 -5.39 13.30 19.91
C ASP A 278 -5.54 11.80 20.19
N THR A 279 -4.81 10.95 19.44
CA THR A 279 -4.80 9.50 19.65
C THR A 279 -3.70 9.07 20.63
N TYR A 280 -2.47 9.57 20.48
CA TYR A 280 -1.31 9.08 21.23
C TYR A 280 -0.88 9.99 22.39
N GLY A 281 -1.17 11.30 22.34
CA GLY A 281 -0.58 12.31 23.20
C GLY A 281 0.85 12.68 22.80
N LYS A 282 1.39 13.77 23.35
CA LYS A 282 2.72 14.30 22.98
C LYS A 282 3.91 13.40 23.35
N ASP A 283 3.71 12.43 24.24
CA ASP A 283 4.80 11.57 24.73
C ASP A 283 5.38 10.63 23.63
N TYR A 284 4.67 10.42 22.52
CA TYR A 284 5.11 9.61 21.37
C TYR A 284 5.65 10.42 20.18
N GLU A 285 5.58 11.76 20.23
CA GLU A 285 5.91 12.66 19.11
C GLU A 285 7.35 12.42 18.62
N GLU A 286 8.32 12.56 19.54
CA GLU A 286 9.76 12.37 19.28
C GLU A 286 10.17 10.90 18.98
N GLU A 287 9.33 9.92 19.32
CA GLU A 287 9.60 8.50 19.02
C GLU A 287 9.14 8.15 17.59
N LEU A 288 7.97 8.66 17.19
CA LEU A 288 7.31 8.27 15.95
C LEU A 288 7.71 9.13 14.74
N VAL A 289 7.98 10.43 14.93
CA VAL A 289 8.27 11.35 13.83
C VAL A 289 9.69 11.17 13.28
N VAL A 290 9.85 11.22 11.95
CA VAL A 290 11.16 11.31 11.28
C VAL A 290 11.18 12.53 10.37
N GLU A 291 11.92 13.56 10.77
CA GLU A 291 12.10 14.77 9.95
C GLU A 291 13.21 14.59 8.92
N GLY A 292 13.03 15.16 7.72
CA GLY A 292 14.08 15.25 6.70
C GLY A 292 14.58 13.90 6.16
N GLY A 293 13.93 12.78 6.49
CA GLY A 293 14.42 11.43 6.18
C GLY A 293 15.57 10.95 7.07
N ALA A 294 15.89 11.67 8.14
CA ALA A 294 17.03 11.38 9.00
C ALA A 294 16.66 10.35 10.09
N VAL A 295 16.78 9.06 9.76
CA VAL A 295 16.71 7.98 10.75
C VAL A 295 17.86 8.12 11.76
N GLN A 296 17.55 8.05 13.06
CA GLN A 296 18.50 8.21 14.17
C GLN A 296 19.24 6.91 14.53
#